data_AF-A0A140L9J5-F1
#
_entry.id   AF-A0A140L9J5-F1
#
_cell.length_a   1.000
_cell.length_b   1.000
_cell.length_c   1.000
_cell.angle_alpha   90.00
_cell.angle_beta   90.00
_cell.angle_gamma   90.00
#
_symmetry.space_group_name_H-M   'P 1'
#
loop_
_entity.id
_entity.type
_entity.pdbx_description
1 polymer ?
#
loop_
_entity_poly.entity_id
_entity_poly.type
_entity_poly.pdbx_seq_one_letter_code
_entity_poly.pdbx_strand_id
1 'polypeptide(L)' 'MDLIQKIRERAKGTKKTVVLAEGHDERVVQAAIVIRREKLADVILLGNEDKIKEKAQGPIFLA' A
#
# COMPACT_ATOMS: atom_id res chain seq x y z
N MET A 1 -5.09 -22.03 10.36
CA MET A 1 -5.12 -20.72 9.66
C MET A 1 -4.69 -19.64 10.63
N ASP A 2 -3.56 -19.00 10.32
CA ASP A 2 -2.95 -17.95 11.15
C ASP A 2 -3.86 -16.70 11.25
N LEU A 3 -3.74 -15.95 12.35
CA LEU A 3 -4.57 -14.76 12.63
C LEU A 3 -4.40 -13.68 11.54
N ILE A 4 -3.17 -13.46 11.07
CA ILE A 4 -2.88 -12.43 10.07
C ILE A 4 -3.54 -12.79 8.74
N GLN A 5 -3.53 -14.07 8.36
CA GLN A 5 -4.21 -14.52 7.14
C GLN A 5 -5.73 -14.27 7.21
N LYS A 6 -6.37 -14.56 8.33
CA LYS A 6 -7.81 -14.27 8.53
C LYS A 6 -8.13 -12.78 8.37
N ILE A 7 -7.27 -11.89 8.88
CA ILE A 7 -7.46 -10.44 8.76
C ILE A 7 -7.32 -10.01 7.29
N ARG A 8 -6.30 -10.50 6.58
CA ARG A 8 -6.07 -10.16 5.16
C ARG A 8 -7.22 -10.63 4.27
N GLU A 9 -7.78 -11.81 4.50
CA GLU A 9 -8.95 -12.30 3.76
C GLU A 9 -10.19 -11.43 3.97
N ARG A 10 -10.46 -11.03 5.21
CA ARG A 10 -11.58 -10.11 5.52
C ARG A 10 -11.39 -8.74 4.85
N ALA A 11 -10.15 -8.23 4.82
CA ALA A 11 -9.83 -6.99 4.12
C ALA A 11 -10.16 -7.08 2.62
N LYS A 12 -9.72 -8.15 1.94
CA LYS A 12 -10.02 -8.40 0.53
C LYS A 12 -11.52 -8.42 0.21
N GLY A 13 -12.34 -8.94 1.13
CA GLY A 13 -13.79 -9.02 0.95
C GLY A 13 -14.52 -7.67 1.11
N THR A 14 -14.01 -6.80 1.98
CA THR A 14 -14.63 -5.49 2.25
C THR A 14 -14.07 -4.35 1.40
N LYS A 15 -12.81 -4.46 0.93
CA LYS A 15 -12.11 -3.46 0.11
C LYS A 15 -12.28 -2.03 0.63
N LYS A 16 -12.01 -1.81 1.91
CA LYS A 16 -12.08 -0.47 2.48
C LYS A 16 -11.04 0.45 1.84
N THR A 17 -11.30 1.76 1.89
CA THR A 17 -10.30 2.77 1.54
C THR A 17 -9.48 3.16 2.77
N VAL A 18 -8.16 3.19 2.65
CA VAL A 18 -7.22 3.57 3.71
C VAL A 18 -6.40 4.77 3.25
N VAL A 19 -6.32 5.79 4.10
CA VAL A 19 -5.48 6.97 3.87
C VAL A 19 -4.16 6.79 4.59
N LEU A 20 -3.06 6.92 3.87
CA LEU A 20 -1.69 6.89 4.42
C LEU A 20 -1.11 8.31 4.29
N ALA A 21 -0.94 9.00 5.41
CA ALA A 21 -0.51 10.39 5.45
C ALA A 21 1.02 10.58 5.32
N GLU A 22 1.76 9.48 5.28
CA GLU A 22 3.22 9.45 5.34
C GLU A 22 3.83 9.12 3.97
N GLY A 23 3.35 9.74 2.89
CA GLY A 23 3.86 9.50 1.53
C GLY A 23 5.33 9.87 1.31
N HIS A 24 6.01 10.41 2.32
CA HIS A 24 7.45 10.65 2.32
C HIS A 24 8.25 9.49 2.95
N ASP A 25 7.63 8.53 3.63
CA ASP A 25 8.32 7.35 4.16
C ASP A 25 8.29 6.22 3.11
N GLU A 26 9.46 5.73 2.72
CA GLU A 26 9.60 4.69 1.70
C GLU A 26 8.85 3.40 2.06
N ARG A 27 8.85 3.00 3.34
CA ARG A 27 8.17 1.79 3.82
C ARG A 27 6.66 1.92 3.70
N VAL A 28 6.13 3.13 3.87
CA VAL A 28 4.70 3.43 3.71
C VAL A 28 4.30 3.38 2.24
N VAL A 29 5.15 3.92 1.35
CA VAL A 29 4.95 3.79 -0.11
C VAL A 29 4.97 2.31 -0.53
N GLN A 30 5.91 1.52 0.00
CA GLN A 30 5.98 0.08 -0.25
C GLN A 30 4.73 -0.65 0.26
N ALA A 31 4.25 -0.32 1.47
CA ALA A 31 3.03 -0.90 2.01
C ALA A 31 1.81 -0.58 1.14
N ALA A 32 1.68 0.65 0.65
CA ALA A 32 0.61 1.05 -0.26
C ALA A 32 0.59 0.18 -1.54
N ILE A 33 1.78 -0.10 -2.10
CA ILE A 33 1.94 -0.95 -3.27
C ILE A 33 1.52 -2.39 -2.97
N VAL A 34 1.99 -2.96 -1.86
CA VAL A 34 1.61 -4.33 -1.45
C VAL A 34 0.10 -4.44 -1.26
N ILE A 35 -0.52 -3.48 -0.56
CA ILE A 35 -1.96 -3.43 -0.34
C ILE A 35 -2.71 -3.41 -1.67
N ARG A 36 -2.27 -2.60 -2.63
CA ARG A 36 -2.89 -2.49 -3.96
C ARG A 36 -2.70 -3.76 -4.79
N ARG A 37 -1.47 -4.29 -4.87
CA ARG A 37 -1.11 -5.49 -5.64
C ARG A 37 -1.88 -6.71 -5.16
N GLU A 38 -1.99 -6.87 -3.84
CA GLU A 38 -2.73 -7.97 -3.23
C GLU A 38 -4.23 -7.73 -3.10
N LYS A 39 -4.72 -6.56 -3.56
CA LYS A 39 -6.13 -6.17 -3.55
C LYS A 39 -6.75 -6.23 -2.14
N LEU A 40 -5.99 -5.85 -1.12
CA LEU A 40 -6.44 -5.88 0.28
C LEU A 40 -7.37 -4.70 0.60
N ALA A 41 -7.11 -3.53 0.02
CA ALA A 41 -7.82 -2.28 0.25
C ALA A 41 -7.55 -1.30 -0.91
N ASP A 42 -8.38 -0.28 -1.04
CA ASP A 42 -8.03 0.91 -1.83
C ASP A 42 -7.16 1.84 -0.97
N VAL A 43 -6.15 2.48 -1.56
CA VAL A 43 -5.19 3.30 -0.82
C VAL A 43 -5.15 4.70 -1.39
N ILE A 44 -5.23 5.69 -0.50
CA ILE A 44 -4.96 7.10 -0.81
C ILE A 44 -3.68 7.47 -0.07
N LEU A 45 -2.64 7.82 -0.82
CA LEU A 45 -1.36 8.25 -0.25
C LEU A 45 -1.29 9.78 -0.28
N LEU A 46 -1.06 10.41 0.86
CA LEU A 46 -0.90 11.87 0.95
C LEU A 46 0.59 12.24 1.01
N GLY A 47 0.96 13.26 0.24
CA GLY A 47 2.30 13.81 0.20
C GLY A 47 2.55 14.57 -1.10
N ASN A 48 3.80 14.96 -1.33
CA ASN A 48 4.20 15.54 -2.60
C ASN A 48 4.26 14.46 -3.68
N GLU A 49 3.50 14.65 -4.76
CA GLU A 49 3.32 13.67 -5.82
C GLU A 49 4.64 13.27 -6.51
N ASP A 50 5.50 14.24 -6.81
CA ASP A 50 6.79 13.98 -7.48
C ASP A 50 7.72 13.14 -6.61
N LYS A 51 7.83 13.49 -5.31
CA LYS A 51 8.64 12.72 -4.35
C LYS A 51 8.09 11.31 -4.12
N ILE A 52 6.77 11.14 -4.16
CA ILE A 52 6.14 9.83 -4.06
C ILE A 52 6.47 9.00 -5.31
N LYS A 53 6.35 9.59 -6.50
CA LYS A 53 6.63 8.92 -7.78
C LYS A 53 8.09 8.50 -7.90
N GLU A 54 9.03 9.35 -7.48
CA GLU A 54 10.45 9.02 -7.44
C GLU A 54 10.70 7.78 -6.56
N LYS A 55 10.10 7.76 -5.37
CA LYS A 55 10.22 6.62 -4.44
C LYS A 55 9.54 5.37 -4.94
N ALA A 56 8.49 5.49 -5.75
CA ALA A 56 7.81 4.36 -6.36
C ALA A 56 8.52 3.80 -7.61
N GLN A 57 9.64 4.40 -8.05
CA GLN A 57 10.41 3.98 -9.23
C GLN A 57 11.71 3.22 -8.92
N GLY A 58 12.06 3.04 -7.64
CA GLY A 58 13.20 2.22 -7.21
C GLY A 58 13.22 0.75 -7.74
N PRO A 59 14.37 0.07 -7.66
CA PRO A 59 14.58 -1.25 -8.28
C PRO A 59 13.64 -2.37 -7.81
N ILE A 60 12.96 -2.18 -6.69
CA ILE A 60 12.00 -3.15 -6.11
C ILE A 60 10.67 -3.19 -6.90
N PHE A 61 10.37 -2.21 -7.76
CA PHE A 61 9.04 -2.04 -8.36
C PHE A 61 8.91 -2.53 -9.82
N LEU A 62 10.00 -2.98 -10.46
CA LEU A 62 10.04 -3.45 -11.86
C LEU A 62 9.94 -4.99 -12.02
N ALA A 63 9.77 -5.74 -10.93
CA ALA A 63 9.60 -7.20 -10.92
C ALA A 63 8.16 -7.57 -10.55
#